data_AF-A0A368EQS0-F1
#
_entry.id   AF-A0A368EQS0-F1
#
_cell.length_a   1.000
_cell.length_b   1.000
_cell.length_c   1.000
_cell.angle_alpha   90.00
_cell.angle_beta   90.00
_cell.angle_gamma   90.00
#
_symmetry.space_group_name_H-M   'P 1'
#
loop_
_entity.id
_entity.type
_entity.pdbx_description
1 polymer ?
#
loop_
_entity_poly.entity_id
_entity_poly.type
_entity_poly.pdbx_seq_one_letter_code
_entity_poly.pdbx_strand_id
1 'polypeptide(L)'
;MSIELWASILAGAIVLATPLVIAGLGEGFVERAGRLNLGIEGMMILGAFVAVFVASFAGLVAGLAAAMLTGLALAALMNLVVYRLGANEIVVGLAITMLGLGLSTYLYQLWIPAGQTNVSVPTAPKLDLGILTDIPLIGPALFGQSPLVYGALVLAIAAWAIFRFTRFGLQVRAVGADPTSAALRGVRPRQIGAQTLLIGGALAGLAGSVITLGSIGAFSPDITAGRGYIVLAIVIMGRMTPVGIAIGALLFGFLQSFSLLAQSTAIQLPSELYQTFPYAITLIVLVLTSRAALRRHLGRHLRRDPGRASGRTLPA
;
A
#
# COMPACT_ATOMS: atom_id res chain seq x y z
N MET A 1 -5.91 14.46 27.05
CA MET A 1 -5.42 13.12 26.60
C MET A 1 -4.16 12.81 27.38
N SER A 2 -4.04 11.63 27.99
CA SER A 2 -2.82 11.21 28.73
C SER A 2 -1.65 10.99 27.76
N ILE A 3 -0.42 11.07 28.26
CA ILE A 3 0.78 10.81 27.44
C ILE A 3 0.84 9.37 26.93
N GLU A 4 0.26 8.43 27.68
CA GLU A 4 0.11 7.03 27.30
C GLU A 4 -0.82 6.85 26.10
N LEU A 5 -1.89 7.65 26.01
CA LEU A 5 -2.81 7.63 24.86
C LEU A 5 -2.09 8.12 23.60
N TRP A 6 -1.22 9.12 23.69
CA TRP A 6 -0.42 9.56 22.55
C TRP A 6 0.63 8.52 22.16
N ALA A 7 1.26 7.85 23.12
CA ALA A 7 2.20 6.77 22.85
C ALA A 7 1.53 5.60 22.14
N SER A 8 0.32 5.21 22.55
CA SER A 8 -0.44 4.14 21.89
C SER A 8 -0.94 4.55 20.50
N ILE A 9 -1.33 5.82 20.30
CA ILE A 9 -1.67 6.35 18.98
C ILE A 9 -0.46 6.28 18.03
N LEU A 10 0.73 6.68 18.49
CA LEU A 10 1.94 6.66 17.65
C LEU A 10 2.42 5.23 17.36
N ALA A 11 2.38 4.34 18.36
CA ALA A 11 2.72 2.93 18.16
C ALA A 11 1.74 2.24 17.20
N GLY A 12 0.43 2.47 17.39
CA GLY A 12 -0.61 1.97 16.50
C GLY A 12 -0.52 2.55 15.08
N ALA A 13 -0.12 3.82 14.94
CA ALA A 13 0.10 4.45 13.65
C ALA A 13 1.13 3.70 12.81
N ILE A 14 2.25 3.29 13.42
CA ILE A 14 3.32 2.56 12.74
C ILE A 14 2.83 1.17 12.33
N VAL A 15 2.14 0.46 13.22
CA VAL A 15 1.57 -0.87 12.92
C VAL A 15 0.57 -0.80 11.76
N LEU A 16 -0.36 0.16 11.79
CA LEU A 16 -1.38 0.33 10.75
C LEU A 16 -0.81 0.83 9.42
N ALA A 17 0.27 1.62 9.46
CA ALA A 17 0.97 2.08 8.27
C ALA A 17 1.78 0.97 7.58
N THR A 18 2.30 0.00 8.34
CA THR A 18 3.20 -1.06 7.84
C THR A 18 2.68 -1.79 6.59
N PRO A 19 1.45 -2.35 6.55
CA PRO A 19 0.94 -3.01 5.34
C PRO A 19 0.79 -2.02 4.18
N LEU A 20 0.44 -0.75 4.44
CA LEU A 20 0.31 0.28 3.41
C LEU A 20 1.67 0.67 2.81
N VAL A 21 2.72 0.70 3.63
CA VAL A 21 4.10 0.91 3.15
C VAL A 21 4.51 -0.23 2.24
N ILE A 22 4.35 -1.49 2.67
CA ILE A 22 4.77 -2.65 1.89
C ILE A 22 4.04 -2.69 0.54
N ALA A 23 2.71 -2.62 0.56
CA ALA A 23 1.88 -2.60 -0.64
C ALA A 23 2.22 -1.39 -1.54
N GLY A 24 2.37 -0.21 -0.94
CA GLY A 24 2.69 1.03 -1.66
C GLY A 24 4.06 1.04 -2.29
N LEU A 25 5.07 0.39 -1.70
CA LEU A 25 6.37 0.24 -2.34
C LEU A 25 6.26 -0.64 -3.59
N GLY A 26 5.47 -1.72 -3.53
CA GLY A 26 5.16 -2.56 -4.68
C GLY A 26 4.45 -1.81 -5.79
N GLU A 27 3.35 -1.13 -5.48
CA GLU A 27 2.64 -0.28 -6.44
C GLU A 27 3.50 0.87 -6.94
N GLY A 28 4.39 1.40 -6.11
CA GLY A 28 5.36 2.41 -6.51
C GLY A 28 6.24 1.94 -7.67
N PHE A 29 6.62 0.65 -7.74
CA PHE A 29 7.32 0.10 -8.92
C PHE A 29 6.41 0.04 -10.15
N VAL A 30 5.17 -0.43 -9.98
CA VAL A 30 4.18 -0.58 -11.06
C VAL A 30 3.86 0.76 -11.69
N GLU A 31 3.48 1.75 -10.87
CA GLU A 31 3.14 3.10 -11.31
C GLU A 31 4.34 3.82 -11.93
N ARG A 32 5.54 3.62 -11.37
CA ARG A 32 6.74 4.24 -11.92
C ARG A 32 7.12 3.69 -13.29
N ALA A 33 6.68 2.49 -13.64
CA ALA A 33 6.80 1.91 -14.98
C ALA A 33 5.67 2.36 -15.94
N GLY A 34 4.78 3.25 -15.52
CA GLY A 34 3.65 3.73 -16.33
C GLY A 34 2.52 2.71 -16.46
N ARG A 35 2.35 1.84 -15.44
CA ARG A 35 1.32 0.79 -15.38
C ARG A 35 0.47 0.96 -14.14
N LEU A 36 -0.69 0.33 -14.09
CA LEU A 36 -1.58 0.37 -12.92
C LEU A 36 -1.96 -1.05 -12.48
N ASN A 37 -2.02 -1.29 -11.18
CA ASN A 37 -2.52 -2.54 -10.62
C ASN A 37 -3.72 -2.28 -9.70
N LEU A 38 -4.90 -2.20 -10.32
CA LEU A 38 -6.17 -2.16 -9.58
C LEU A 38 -6.54 -3.49 -8.92
N GLY A 39 -5.76 -4.56 -9.16
CA GLY A 39 -5.90 -5.87 -8.55
C GLY A 39 -5.29 -5.98 -7.15
N ILE A 40 -4.62 -4.93 -6.67
CA ILE A 40 -3.88 -4.94 -5.40
C ILE A 40 -4.73 -5.36 -4.20
N GLU A 41 -5.99 -4.93 -4.13
CA GLU A 41 -6.92 -5.30 -3.06
C GLU A 41 -7.18 -6.81 -3.05
N GLY A 42 -7.42 -7.40 -4.23
CA GLY A 42 -7.58 -8.85 -4.37
C GLY A 42 -6.33 -9.63 -3.98
N MET A 43 -5.15 -9.13 -4.35
CA MET A 43 -3.86 -9.73 -4.00
C MET A 43 -3.61 -9.67 -2.49
N MET A 44 -3.95 -8.55 -1.85
CA MET A 44 -3.84 -8.37 -0.40
C MET A 44 -4.79 -9.31 0.35
N ILE A 45 -6.08 -9.34 0.01
CA ILE A 45 -7.06 -10.12 0.79
C ILE A 45 -6.85 -11.63 0.63
N LEU A 46 -6.55 -12.10 -0.59
CA LEU A 46 -6.25 -13.51 -0.80
C LEU A 46 -4.92 -13.90 -0.13
N GLY A 47 -3.92 -13.03 -0.20
CA GLY A 47 -2.67 -13.21 0.55
C GLY A 47 -2.90 -13.27 2.07
N ALA A 48 -3.77 -12.43 2.61
CA ALA A 48 -4.12 -12.41 4.04
C ALA A 48 -4.76 -13.73 4.50
N PHE A 49 -5.68 -14.29 3.71
CA PHE A 49 -6.28 -15.60 3.96
C PHE A 49 -5.23 -16.73 3.90
N VAL A 50 -4.48 -16.81 2.79
CA VAL A 50 -3.45 -17.85 2.60
C VAL A 50 -2.39 -17.80 3.69
N ALA A 51 -2.03 -16.60 4.16
CA ALA A 51 -1.10 -16.42 5.27
C ALA A 51 -1.56 -17.15 6.54
N VAL A 52 -2.82 -16.92 6.95
CA VAL A 52 -3.40 -17.54 8.15
C VAL A 52 -3.57 -19.04 7.94
N PHE A 53 -4.09 -19.45 6.78
CA PHE A 53 -4.27 -20.86 6.45
C PHE A 53 -2.96 -21.63 6.55
N VAL A 54 -1.90 -21.18 5.88
CA VAL A 54 -0.60 -21.87 5.91
C VAL A 54 0.08 -21.75 7.26
N ALA A 55 -0.01 -20.60 7.93
CA ALA A 55 0.61 -20.43 9.24
C ALA A 55 -0.03 -21.31 10.32
N SER A 56 -1.29 -21.73 10.16
CA SER A 56 -1.98 -22.62 11.10
C SER A 56 -1.34 -24.01 11.23
N PHE A 57 -0.62 -24.48 10.21
CA PHE A 57 0.03 -25.80 10.22
C PHE A 57 1.54 -25.76 9.92
N ALA A 58 2.05 -24.71 9.27
CA ALA A 58 3.46 -24.58 8.90
C ALA A 58 4.18 -23.40 9.57
N GLY A 59 3.47 -22.62 10.40
CA GLY A 59 4.03 -21.51 11.16
C GLY A 59 4.19 -20.20 10.41
N LEU A 60 4.59 -19.16 11.15
CA LEU A 60 4.60 -17.76 10.72
C LEU A 60 5.34 -17.52 9.39
N VAL A 61 6.58 -18.01 9.28
CA VAL A 61 7.44 -17.77 8.10
C VAL A 61 6.85 -18.39 6.83
N ALA A 62 6.30 -19.60 6.94
CA ALA A 62 5.65 -20.27 5.82
C ALA A 62 4.39 -19.51 5.39
N GLY A 63 3.62 -18.96 6.34
CA GLY A 63 2.46 -18.10 6.04
C GLY A 63 2.84 -16.82 5.29
N LEU A 64 3.89 -16.12 5.74
CA LEU A 64 4.40 -14.91 5.06
C LEU A 64 4.88 -15.22 3.63
N ALA A 65 5.62 -16.31 3.46
CA ALA A 65 6.11 -16.75 2.15
C ALA A 65 4.96 -17.16 1.22
N ALA A 66 3.98 -17.92 1.73
CA ALA A 66 2.82 -18.33 0.95
C ALA A 66 1.99 -17.14 0.49
N ALA A 67 1.76 -16.14 1.35
CA ALA A 67 1.04 -14.94 0.99
C ALA A 67 1.75 -14.13 -0.12
N MET A 68 3.08 -14.00 -0.02
CA MET A 68 3.89 -13.36 -1.06
C MET A 68 3.78 -14.12 -2.40
N LEU A 69 3.82 -15.45 -2.36
CA LEU A 69 3.65 -16.29 -3.56
C LEU A 69 2.24 -16.20 -4.14
N THR A 70 1.20 -16.07 -3.32
CA THR A 70 -0.18 -15.85 -3.77
C THR A 70 -0.30 -14.54 -4.54
N GLY A 71 0.23 -13.45 -3.99
CA GLY A 71 0.25 -12.16 -4.67
C GLY A 71 1.07 -12.19 -5.95
N LEU A 72 2.22 -12.86 -5.94
CA LEU A 72 3.05 -13.10 -7.14
C LEU A 72 2.29 -13.89 -8.22
N ALA A 73 1.55 -14.94 -7.83
CA ALA A 73 0.77 -15.76 -8.74
C ALA A 73 -0.37 -14.98 -9.39
N LEU A 74 -1.08 -14.15 -8.62
CA LEU A 74 -2.12 -13.27 -9.16
C LEU A 74 -1.55 -12.19 -10.09
N ALA A 75 -0.39 -11.62 -9.76
CA ALA A 75 0.32 -10.71 -10.67
C ALA A 75 0.81 -11.41 -11.94
N ALA A 76 1.25 -12.67 -11.84
CA ALA A 76 1.63 -13.47 -13.01
C ALA A 76 0.41 -13.78 -13.90
N LEU A 77 -0.75 -14.07 -13.29
CA LEU A 77 -2.02 -14.22 -14.00
C LEU A 77 -2.43 -12.92 -14.69
N MET A 78 -2.36 -11.79 -13.99
CA MET A 78 -2.62 -10.47 -14.59
C MET A 78 -1.65 -10.18 -15.75
N ASN A 79 -0.36 -10.47 -15.58
CA ASN A 79 0.64 -10.34 -16.64
C ASN A 79 0.31 -11.21 -17.86
N LEU A 80 -0.12 -12.45 -17.66
CA LEU A 80 -0.51 -13.36 -18.73
C LEU A 80 -1.65 -12.75 -19.56
N VAL A 81 -2.71 -12.33 -18.89
CA VAL A 81 -3.92 -11.82 -19.54
C VAL A 81 -3.66 -10.46 -20.21
N VAL A 82 -2.92 -9.57 -19.55
CA VAL A 82 -2.65 -8.22 -20.07
C VAL A 82 -1.57 -8.23 -21.16
N TYR A 83 -0.42 -8.87 -20.93
CA TYR A 83 0.71 -8.80 -21.87
C TYR A 83 0.67 -9.85 -22.97
N ARG A 84 0.14 -11.05 -22.73
CA ARG A 84 0.03 -12.08 -23.79
C ARG A 84 -1.28 -12.01 -24.55
N LEU A 85 -2.40 -11.80 -23.85
CA LEU A 85 -3.73 -11.79 -24.49
C LEU A 85 -4.18 -10.38 -24.91
N GLY A 86 -3.43 -9.33 -24.55
CA GLY A 86 -3.73 -7.96 -24.97
C GLY A 86 -4.96 -7.35 -24.31
N ALA A 87 -5.38 -7.88 -23.16
CA ALA A 87 -6.53 -7.37 -22.42
C ALA A 87 -6.24 -6.01 -21.75
N ASN A 88 -7.31 -5.24 -21.49
CA ASN A 88 -7.22 -3.97 -20.80
C ASN A 88 -6.81 -4.17 -19.32
N GLU A 89 -5.73 -3.52 -18.89
CA GLU A 89 -5.16 -3.68 -17.55
C GLU A 89 -6.10 -3.25 -16.41
N ILE A 90 -6.93 -2.23 -16.64
CA ILE A 90 -7.90 -1.73 -15.66
C ILE A 90 -8.97 -2.80 -15.42
N VAL A 91 -9.52 -3.36 -16.50
CA VAL A 91 -10.57 -4.39 -16.44
C VAL A 91 -10.04 -5.66 -15.77
N VAL A 92 -8.85 -6.12 -16.18
CA VAL A 92 -8.23 -7.30 -15.57
C VAL A 92 -7.90 -7.05 -14.09
N GLY A 93 -7.38 -5.87 -13.74
CA GLY A 93 -7.11 -5.51 -12.35
C GLY A 93 -8.36 -5.57 -11.48
N LEU A 94 -9.47 -4.98 -11.94
CA LEU A 94 -10.75 -5.07 -11.22
C LEU A 94 -11.26 -6.51 -11.10
N ALA A 95 -11.08 -7.33 -12.14
CA ALA A 95 -11.43 -8.74 -12.11
C ALA A 95 -10.57 -9.53 -11.09
N ILE A 96 -9.27 -9.23 -10.98
CA ILE A 96 -8.39 -9.81 -9.95
C ILE A 96 -8.84 -9.40 -8.55
N THR A 97 -9.32 -8.17 -8.35
CA THR A 97 -9.88 -7.74 -7.07
C THR A 97 -11.13 -8.52 -6.70
N MET A 98 -12.09 -8.65 -7.64
CA MET A 98 -13.30 -9.45 -7.42
C MET A 98 -12.96 -10.93 -7.14
N LEU A 99 -12.00 -11.48 -7.88
CA LEU A 99 -11.50 -12.84 -7.67
C LEU A 99 -10.91 -13.00 -6.27
N GLY A 100 -10.05 -12.09 -5.82
CA GLY A 100 -9.44 -12.15 -4.49
C GLY A 100 -10.47 -12.07 -3.37
N LEU A 101 -11.41 -11.11 -3.45
CA LEU A 101 -12.50 -10.95 -2.47
C LEU A 101 -13.38 -12.20 -2.39
N GLY A 102 -13.85 -12.69 -3.54
CA GLY A 102 -14.73 -13.86 -3.61
C GLY A 102 -14.03 -15.16 -3.23
N LEU A 103 -12.84 -15.41 -3.77
CA LEU A 103 -12.09 -16.64 -3.54
C LEU A 103 -11.60 -16.75 -2.09
N SER A 104 -11.08 -15.67 -1.50
CA SER A 104 -10.66 -15.68 -0.09
C SER A 104 -11.83 -15.99 0.84
N THR A 105 -12.99 -15.37 0.61
CA THR A 105 -14.22 -15.60 1.38
C THR A 105 -14.73 -17.02 1.20
N TYR A 106 -14.78 -17.52 -0.04
CA TYR A 106 -15.23 -18.88 -0.34
C TYR A 106 -14.32 -19.94 0.30
N LEU A 107 -13.00 -19.81 0.13
CA LEU A 107 -12.03 -20.75 0.71
C LEU A 107 -12.06 -20.71 2.24
N TYR A 108 -12.25 -19.53 2.84
CA TYR A 108 -12.43 -19.39 4.27
C TYR A 108 -13.67 -20.11 4.77
N GLN A 109 -14.83 -19.96 4.10
CA GLN A 109 -16.07 -20.64 4.48
C GLN A 109 -16.01 -22.16 4.26
N LEU A 110 -15.24 -22.62 3.28
CA LEU A 110 -15.00 -24.04 3.07
C LEU A 110 -14.13 -24.63 4.19
N TRP A 111 -13.16 -23.86 4.69
CA TRP A 111 -12.27 -24.28 5.77
C TRP A 111 -12.91 -24.16 7.16
N ILE A 112 -13.62 -23.06 7.41
CA ILE A 112 -14.32 -22.74 8.66
C ILE A 112 -15.79 -22.46 8.35
N PRO A 113 -16.64 -23.50 8.33
CA PRO A 113 -18.08 -23.34 8.14
C PRO A 113 -18.74 -22.48 9.22
N ALA A 114 -19.88 -21.89 8.88
CA ALA A 114 -20.65 -21.05 9.81
C ALA A 114 -20.96 -21.79 11.14
N GLY A 115 -20.79 -21.08 12.26
CA GLY A 115 -21.01 -21.62 13.60
C GLY A 115 -19.78 -22.25 14.26
N GLN A 116 -18.64 -22.31 13.57
CA GLN A 116 -17.37 -22.74 14.17
C GLN A 116 -16.55 -21.56 14.72
N THR A 117 -15.67 -21.85 15.67
CA THR A 117 -14.72 -20.88 16.22
C THR A 117 -13.66 -20.54 15.17
N ASN A 118 -13.37 -19.26 14.99
CA ASN A 118 -12.32 -18.81 14.07
C ASN A 118 -10.96 -19.40 14.47
N VAL A 119 -10.18 -19.81 13.48
CA VAL A 119 -8.80 -20.25 13.68
C VAL A 119 -7.95 -19.02 14.03
N SER A 120 -7.29 -19.10 15.18
CA SER A 120 -6.31 -18.12 15.63
C SER A 120 -4.91 -18.72 15.57
N VAL A 121 -3.99 -17.97 14.98
CA VAL A 121 -2.58 -18.31 14.78
C VAL A 121 -1.72 -17.30 15.54
N PRO A 122 -0.61 -17.73 16.17
CA PRO A 122 0.31 -16.80 16.83
C PRO A 122 0.75 -15.69 15.88
N THR A 123 0.60 -14.44 16.34
CA THR A 123 1.08 -13.27 15.62
C THR A 123 2.59 -13.12 15.74
N ALA A 124 3.18 -12.33 14.85
CA ALA A 124 4.60 -11.98 14.93
C ALA A 124 4.91 -11.35 16.31
N PRO A 125 5.80 -11.94 17.11
CA PRO A 125 6.07 -11.44 18.46
C PRO A 125 6.66 -10.04 18.38
N LYS A 126 6.29 -9.17 19.32
CA LYS A 126 6.94 -7.87 19.46
C LYS A 126 8.37 -8.08 19.91
N LEU A 127 9.31 -7.40 19.26
CA LEU A 127 10.69 -7.36 19.74
C LEU A 127 10.74 -6.32 20.86
N ASP A 128 11.19 -6.74 22.03
CA ASP A 128 11.47 -5.83 23.13
C ASP A 128 12.99 -5.62 23.18
N LEU A 129 13.43 -4.40 22.91
CA LEU A 129 14.84 -4.01 22.92
C LEU A 129 15.30 -3.48 24.29
N GLY A 130 14.54 -3.76 25.36
CA GLY A 130 14.88 -3.43 26.75
C GLY A 130 14.81 -1.93 27.02
N ILE A 131 15.91 -1.34 27.49
CA ILE A 131 15.99 0.07 27.95
C ILE A 131 15.53 1.08 26.87
N LEU A 132 15.64 0.72 25.58
CA LEU A 132 15.18 1.55 24.46
C LEU A 132 13.65 1.56 24.32
N THR A 133 12.95 0.52 24.77
CA THR A 133 11.49 0.40 24.77
C THR A 133 10.85 1.21 25.90
N ASP A 134 11.58 1.44 26.99
CA ASP A 134 11.10 2.15 28.18
C ASP A 134 11.06 3.68 28.01
N ILE A 135 11.63 4.22 26.93
CA ILE A 135 11.59 5.66 26.65
C ILE A 135 10.14 6.09 26.40
N PRO A 136 9.55 6.99 27.21
CA PRO A 136 8.17 7.42 27.01
C PRO A 136 8.00 8.03 25.63
N LEU A 137 6.85 7.74 24.99
CA LEU A 137 6.47 8.16 23.63
C LEU A 137 7.28 7.50 22.47
N ILE A 138 8.61 7.43 22.57
CA ILE A 138 9.48 6.97 21.47
C ILE A 138 9.73 5.45 21.53
N GLY A 139 9.93 4.91 22.74
CA GLY A 139 10.21 3.51 23.00
C GLY A 139 9.14 2.56 22.45
N PRO A 140 7.88 2.71 22.88
CA PRO A 140 6.77 1.90 22.38
C PRO A 140 6.52 2.09 20.88
N ALA A 141 6.81 3.28 20.34
CA ALA A 141 6.60 3.59 18.94
C ALA A 141 7.65 2.95 18.03
N LEU A 142 8.94 2.99 18.38
CA LEU A 142 10.03 2.56 17.48
C LEU A 142 10.72 1.26 17.91
N PHE A 143 10.78 0.96 19.20
CA PHE A 143 11.62 -0.11 19.76
C PHE A 143 10.83 -1.31 20.30
N GLY A 144 9.50 -1.20 20.40
CA GLY A 144 8.58 -2.29 20.80
C GLY A 144 7.77 -2.91 19.64
N GLN A 145 8.30 -2.85 18.42
CA GLN A 145 7.57 -3.21 17.20
C GLN A 145 7.82 -4.67 16.76
N SER A 146 6.92 -5.20 15.92
CA SER A 146 7.10 -6.55 15.38
C SER A 146 8.18 -6.60 14.29
N PRO A 147 8.81 -7.76 14.03
CA PRO A 147 9.75 -7.95 12.93
C PRO A 147 9.24 -7.48 11.56
N LEU A 148 7.92 -7.50 11.35
CA LEU A 148 7.28 -7.07 10.11
C LEU A 148 7.40 -5.55 9.88
N VAL A 149 7.37 -4.75 10.95
CA VAL A 149 7.58 -3.30 10.90
C VAL A 149 9.00 -2.98 10.46
N TYR A 150 10.00 -3.64 11.08
CA TYR A 150 11.39 -3.50 10.68
C TYR A 150 11.64 -4.03 9.27
N GLY A 151 10.97 -5.11 8.88
CA GLY A 151 10.96 -5.62 7.50
C GLY A 151 10.45 -4.58 6.50
N ALA A 152 9.38 -3.86 6.81
CA ALA A 152 8.88 -2.77 5.95
C ALA A 152 9.89 -1.63 5.81
N LEU A 153 10.61 -1.28 6.88
CA LEU A 153 11.69 -0.28 6.81
C LEU A 153 12.84 -0.74 5.91
N VAL A 154 13.27 -2.00 6.06
CA VAL A 154 14.29 -2.61 5.18
C VAL A 154 13.83 -2.61 3.73
N LEU A 155 12.57 -2.97 3.46
CA LEU A 155 11.99 -2.91 2.12
C LEU A 155 11.94 -1.48 1.57
N ALA A 156 11.63 -0.47 2.39
CA ALA A 156 11.64 0.92 1.97
C ALA A 156 13.03 1.40 1.58
N ILE A 157 14.06 1.06 2.38
CA ILE A 157 15.47 1.35 2.08
C ILE A 157 15.91 0.61 0.82
N ALA A 158 15.57 -0.67 0.69
CA ALA A 158 15.89 -1.47 -0.49
C ALA A 158 15.23 -0.89 -1.74
N ALA A 159 13.95 -0.51 -1.69
CA ALA A 159 13.25 0.12 -2.80
C ALA A 159 13.91 1.45 -3.20
N TRP A 160 14.27 2.28 -2.22
CA TRP A 160 15.03 3.52 -2.46
C TRP A 160 16.37 3.26 -3.15
N ALA A 161 17.13 2.28 -2.66
CA ALA A 161 18.41 1.90 -3.25
C ALA A 161 18.25 1.37 -4.68
N ILE A 162 17.23 0.53 -4.91
CA ILE A 162 16.90 -0.01 -6.24
C ILE A 162 16.58 1.14 -7.19
N PHE A 163 15.67 2.03 -6.83
CA PHE A 163 15.29 3.16 -7.68
C PHE A 163 16.47 4.09 -7.98
N ARG A 164 17.35 4.32 -7.01
CA ARG A 164 18.44 5.30 -7.11
C ARG A 164 19.68 4.76 -7.82
N PHE A 165 20.10 3.54 -7.49
CA PHE A 165 21.45 3.04 -7.83
C PHE A 165 21.47 1.87 -8.82
N THR A 166 20.33 1.23 -9.12
CA THR A 166 20.34 0.03 -9.99
C THR A 166 19.95 0.35 -11.44
N ARG A 167 20.43 -0.50 -12.36
CA ARG A 167 20.03 -0.48 -13.78
C ARG A 167 18.52 -0.68 -13.95
N PHE A 168 17.94 -1.60 -13.17
CA PHE A 168 16.50 -1.85 -13.18
C PHE A 168 15.71 -0.59 -12.79
N GLY A 169 16.09 0.09 -11.71
CA GLY A 169 15.44 1.34 -11.29
C GLY A 169 15.57 2.49 -12.30
N LEU A 170 16.67 2.54 -13.06
CA LEU A 170 16.82 3.47 -14.19
C LEU A 170 15.90 3.10 -15.35
N GLN A 171 15.81 1.81 -15.70
CA GLN A 171 14.93 1.32 -16.77
C GLN A 171 13.45 1.55 -16.45
N VAL A 172 13.01 1.29 -15.21
CA VAL A 172 11.64 1.57 -14.74
C VAL A 172 11.31 3.05 -14.95
N ARG A 173 12.19 3.96 -14.51
CA ARG A 173 11.98 5.41 -14.67
C ARG A 173 12.00 5.86 -16.13
N ALA A 174 12.84 5.26 -16.97
CA ALA A 174 12.89 5.59 -18.39
C ALA A 174 11.61 5.15 -19.10
N VAL A 175 11.14 3.92 -18.82
CA VAL A 175 9.90 3.37 -19.38
C VAL A 175 8.70 4.20 -18.94
N GLY A 176 8.60 4.59 -17.66
CA GLY A 176 7.50 5.43 -17.19
C GLY A 176 7.52 6.87 -17.72
N ALA A 177 8.67 7.39 -18.14
CA ALA A 177 8.78 8.72 -18.71
C ALA A 177 8.38 8.75 -20.19
N ASP A 178 8.93 7.83 -20.99
CA ASP A 178 8.54 7.61 -22.38
C ASP A 178 8.89 6.17 -22.80
N PRO A 179 7.89 5.27 -22.90
CA PRO A 179 8.10 3.89 -23.34
C PRO A 179 8.73 3.79 -24.74
N THR A 180 8.44 4.74 -25.63
CA THR A 180 8.90 4.74 -27.02
C THR A 180 10.39 5.08 -27.08
N SER A 181 10.80 6.16 -26.41
CA SER A 181 12.23 6.51 -26.29
C SER A 181 13.04 5.43 -25.57
N ALA A 182 12.47 4.78 -24.55
CA ALA A 182 13.12 3.67 -23.87
C ALA A 182 13.33 2.46 -24.80
N ALA A 183 12.34 2.15 -25.65
CA ALA A 183 12.42 1.07 -26.64
C ALA A 183 13.52 1.32 -27.69
N LEU A 184 13.66 2.55 -28.17
CA LEU A 184 14.72 2.94 -29.11
C LEU A 184 16.13 2.78 -28.52
N ARG A 185 16.26 2.82 -27.18
CA ARG A 185 17.53 2.57 -26.47
C ARG A 185 17.72 1.11 -26.02
N GLY A 186 16.91 0.19 -26.54
CA GLY A 186 17.04 -1.25 -26.30
C GLY A 186 16.41 -1.76 -25.00
N VAL A 187 15.71 -0.91 -24.24
CA VAL A 187 14.90 -1.36 -23.09
C VAL A 187 13.60 -1.95 -23.63
N ARG A 188 13.05 -3.01 -23.01
CA ARG A 188 11.77 -3.60 -23.42
C ARG A 188 10.67 -3.19 -22.44
N PRO A 189 9.83 -2.18 -22.74
CA PRO A 189 8.80 -1.67 -21.81
C PRO A 189 7.88 -2.75 -21.26
N ARG A 190 7.47 -3.70 -22.13
CA ARG A 190 6.62 -4.84 -21.72
C ARG A 190 7.27 -5.72 -20.65
N GLN A 191 8.57 -5.98 -20.77
CA GLN A 191 9.29 -6.80 -19.78
C GLN A 191 9.46 -6.07 -18.46
N ILE A 192 9.81 -4.78 -18.51
CA ILE A 192 9.94 -3.95 -17.30
C ILE A 192 8.61 -3.86 -16.58
N GLY A 193 7.51 -3.58 -17.30
CA GLY A 193 6.18 -3.52 -16.72
C GLY A 193 5.73 -4.86 -16.11
N ALA A 194 6.05 -5.98 -16.77
CA ALA A 194 5.76 -7.31 -16.22
C ALA A 194 6.54 -7.59 -14.93
N GLN A 195 7.83 -7.24 -14.89
CA GLN A 195 8.68 -7.39 -13.70
C GLN A 195 8.18 -6.53 -12.54
N THR A 196 7.82 -5.27 -12.80
CA THR A 196 7.26 -4.40 -11.76
C THR A 196 5.93 -4.91 -11.25
N LEU A 197 5.08 -5.49 -12.11
CA LEU A 197 3.81 -6.08 -11.67
C LEU A 197 4.02 -7.30 -10.77
N LEU A 198 5.00 -8.17 -11.09
CA LEU A 198 5.36 -9.30 -10.23
C LEU A 198 5.84 -8.84 -8.85
N ILE A 199 6.70 -7.81 -8.81
CA ILE A 199 7.16 -7.20 -7.55
C ILE A 199 5.98 -6.60 -6.78
N GLY A 200 5.11 -5.86 -7.47
CA GLY A 200 3.90 -5.26 -6.92
C GLY A 200 2.98 -6.29 -6.29
N GLY A 201 2.68 -7.38 -7.01
CA GLY A 201 1.84 -8.45 -6.50
C GLY A 201 2.46 -9.20 -5.32
N ALA A 202 3.75 -9.52 -5.39
CA ALA A 202 4.44 -10.17 -4.27
C ALA A 202 4.37 -9.33 -2.98
N LEU A 203 4.62 -8.02 -3.09
CA LEU A 203 4.52 -7.10 -1.96
C LEU A 203 3.07 -6.85 -1.51
N ALA A 204 2.10 -6.85 -2.42
CA ALA A 204 0.68 -6.79 -2.07
C ALA A 204 0.23 -8.01 -1.26
N GLY A 205 0.62 -9.22 -1.69
CA GLY A 205 0.35 -10.45 -0.94
C GLY A 205 1.01 -10.44 0.44
N LEU A 206 2.27 -10.01 0.52
CA LEU A 206 2.98 -9.83 1.79
C LEU A 206 2.28 -8.80 2.69
N ALA A 207 1.84 -7.66 2.14
CA ALA A 207 1.09 -6.66 2.90
C ALA A 207 -0.21 -7.21 3.49
N GLY A 208 -0.91 -8.08 2.74
CA GLY A 208 -2.06 -8.83 3.24
C GLY A 208 -1.74 -9.67 4.48
N SER A 209 -0.62 -10.42 4.44
CA SER A 209 -0.18 -11.22 5.58
C SER A 209 0.18 -10.38 6.82
N VAL A 210 0.63 -9.14 6.64
CA VAL A 210 0.92 -8.24 7.77
C VAL A 210 -0.37 -7.80 8.49
N ILE A 211 -1.49 -7.67 7.76
CA ILE A 211 -2.79 -7.35 8.38
C ILE A 211 -3.21 -8.47 9.34
N THR A 212 -3.07 -9.73 8.92
CA THR A 212 -3.46 -10.89 9.72
C THR A 212 -2.36 -11.27 10.72
N LEU A 213 -1.25 -11.83 10.24
CA LEU A 213 -0.17 -12.38 11.07
C LEU A 213 0.62 -11.32 11.84
N GLY A 214 0.53 -10.04 11.45
CA GLY A 214 1.20 -8.95 12.15
C GLY A 214 0.42 -8.35 13.31
N SER A 215 -0.91 -8.48 13.33
CA SER A 215 -1.77 -7.77 14.29
C SER A 215 -2.89 -8.61 14.90
N ILE A 216 -3.59 -9.41 14.09
CA ILE A 216 -4.88 -10.02 14.48
C ILE A 216 -4.74 -11.53 14.76
N GLY A 217 -3.89 -12.22 14.01
CA GLY A 217 -3.70 -13.68 14.12
C GLY A 217 -4.86 -14.50 13.54
N ALA A 218 -5.85 -13.86 12.93
CA ALA A 218 -7.00 -14.52 12.30
C ALA A 218 -7.37 -13.80 11.00
N PHE A 219 -8.10 -14.48 10.14
CA PHE A 219 -8.68 -13.91 8.93
C PHE A 219 -10.19 -13.71 9.13
N SER A 220 -10.71 -12.60 8.60
CA SER A 220 -12.14 -12.38 8.42
C SER A 220 -12.39 -11.95 6.98
N PRO A 221 -13.56 -12.28 6.40
CA PRO A 221 -13.97 -11.67 5.13
C PRO A 221 -13.89 -10.14 5.22
N ASP A 222 -13.44 -9.52 4.13
CA ASP A 222 -13.27 -8.06 4.01
C ASP A 222 -12.26 -7.41 5.00
N ILE A 223 -11.32 -8.18 5.57
CA ILE A 223 -10.33 -7.65 6.53
C ILE A 223 -9.41 -6.55 5.96
N THR A 224 -9.22 -6.52 4.64
CA THR A 224 -8.45 -5.48 3.95
C THR A 224 -9.23 -4.18 3.87
N ALA A 225 -10.57 -4.21 3.86
CA ALA A 225 -11.46 -3.05 3.91
C ALA A 225 -11.08 -1.92 2.93
N GLY A 226 -10.68 -2.25 1.70
CA GLY A 226 -10.32 -1.26 0.68
C GLY A 226 -8.94 -0.61 0.84
N ARG A 227 -8.09 -1.11 1.75
CA ARG A 227 -6.72 -0.59 1.96
C ARG A 227 -5.86 -0.61 0.69
N GLY A 228 -6.10 -1.53 -0.23
CA GLY A 228 -5.43 -1.57 -1.54
C GLY A 228 -5.72 -0.32 -2.39
N TYR A 229 -6.93 0.23 -2.34
CA TYR A 229 -7.24 1.48 -3.03
C TYR A 229 -6.66 2.71 -2.33
N ILE A 230 -6.59 2.68 -1.00
CA ILE A 230 -5.88 3.69 -0.21
C ILE A 230 -4.40 3.72 -0.60
N VAL A 231 -3.79 2.55 -0.84
CA VAL A 231 -2.41 2.44 -1.29
C VAL A 231 -2.20 3.18 -2.63
N LEU A 232 -3.09 3.01 -3.61
CA LEU A 232 -3.01 3.74 -4.88
C LEU A 232 -3.02 5.26 -4.65
N ALA A 233 -3.91 5.75 -3.78
CA ALA A 233 -3.95 7.18 -3.44
C ALA A 233 -2.65 7.65 -2.76
N ILE A 234 -2.07 6.85 -1.87
CA ILE A 234 -0.79 7.12 -1.20
C ILE A 234 0.35 7.19 -2.22
N VAL A 235 0.42 6.27 -3.20
CA VAL A 235 1.49 6.23 -4.19
C VAL A 235 1.45 7.46 -5.10
N ILE A 236 0.26 7.85 -5.55
CA ILE A 236 0.04 9.07 -6.36
C ILE A 236 0.46 10.31 -5.56
N MET A 237 -0.02 10.46 -4.33
CA MET A 237 0.32 11.60 -3.46
C MET A 237 1.82 11.62 -3.09
N GLY A 238 2.40 10.44 -2.88
CA GLY A 238 3.82 10.21 -2.61
C GLY A 238 4.72 10.33 -3.86
N ARG A 239 4.13 10.67 -5.02
CA ARG A 239 4.83 10.88 -6.31
C ARG A 239 5.67 9.69 -6.74
N MET A 240 5.23 8.47 -6.42
CA MET A 240 5.92 7.21 -6.70
C MET A 240 7.35 7.18 -6.11
N THR A 241 7.60 7.85 -4.99
CA THR A 241 8.88 7.81 -4.29
C THR A 241 8.76 7.00 -3.00
N PRO A 242 9.74 6.14 -2.64
CA PRO A 242 9.68 5.33 -1.42
C PRO A 242 9.44 6.16 -0.15
N VAL A 243 10.09 7.32 -0.06
CA VAL A 243 9.92 8.26 1.07
C VAL A 243 8.52 8.87 1.06
N GLY A 244 8.00 9.30 -0.09
CA GLY A 244 6.66 9.85 -0.19
C GLY A 244 5.57 8.82 0.14
N ILE A 245 5.76 7.57 -0.27
CA ILE A 245 4.89 6.44 0.07
C ILE A 245 4.91 6.19 1.59
N ALA A 246 6.09 6.14 2.19
CA ALA A 246 6.24 5.95 3.63
C ALA A 246 5.54 7.05 4.43
N ILE A 247 5.73 8.32 4.05
CA ILE A 247 5.08 9.47 4.71
C ILE A 247 3.55 9.39 4.55
N GLY A 248 3.04 9.09 3.36
CA GLY A 248 1.60 8.98 3.11
C GLY A 248 0.96 7.83 3.89
N ALA A 249 1.63 6.68 3.95
CA ALA A 249 1.21 5.53 4.75
C ALA A 249 1.23 5.82 6.26
N LEU A 250 2.27 6.49 6.75
CA LEU A 250 2.37 6.91 8.16
C LEU A 250 1.27 7.91 8.54
N LEU A 251 0.97 8.87 7.67
CA LEU A 251 -0.14 9.80 7.87
C LEU A 251 -1.47 9.04 7.96
N PHE A 252 -1.73 8.11 7.03
CA PHE A 252 -2.95 7.32 7.06
C PHE A 252 -3.04 6.46 8.33
N GLY A 253 -1.96 5.75 8.67
CA GLY A 253 -1.87 4.95 9.88
C GLY A 253 -2.10 5.78 11.15
N PHE A 254 -1.54 6.98 11.22
CA PHE A 254 -1.77 7.91 12.32
C PHE A 254 -3.24 8.31 12.46
N LEU A 255 -3.88 8.70 11.36
CA LEU A 255 -5.29 9.09 11.36
C LEU A 255 -6.19 7.91 11.75
N GLN A 256 -5.87 6.71 11.28
CA GLN A 256 -6.61 5.50 11.62
C GLN A 256 -6.41 5.11 13.10
N SER A 257 -5.18 5.18 13.61
CA SER A 257 -4.89 4.89 15.02
C SER A 257 -5.54 5.92 15.95
N PHE A 258 -5.49 7.20 15.57
CA PHE A 258 -6.18 8.26 16.27
C PHE A 258 -7.69 8.03 16.28
N SER A 259 -8.30 7.70 15.13
CA SER A 259 -9.72 7.37 15.03
C SER A 259 -10.13 6.20 15.93
N LEU A 260 -9.31 5.14 16.00
CA LEU A 260 -9.60 3.97 16.81
C LEU A 260 -9.53 4.26 18.33
N LEU A 261 -8.55 5.03 18.76
CA LEU A 261 -8.31 5.34 20.18
C LEU A 261 -9.07 6.58 20.66
N ALA A 262 -9.48 7.48 19.76
CA ALA A 262 -10.36 8.59 20.10
C ALA A 262 -11.76 8.09 20.49
N GLN A 263 -12.21 6.97 19.93
CA GLN A 263 -13.47 6.30 20.31
C GLN A 263 -13.52 5.90 21.78
N SER A 264 -12.37 5.62 22.42
CA SER A 264 -12.30 5.29 23.85
C SER A 264 -12.23 6.53 24.75
N THR A 265 -12.32 7.74 24.20
CA THR A 265 -12.35 9.00 24.96
C THR A 265 -13.78 9.41 25.29
N ALA A 266 -14.00 10.22 26.33
CA ALA A 266 -15.32 10.61 26.85
C ALA A 266 -16.24 11.37 25.87
N ILE A 267 -15.79 11.69 24.65
CA ILE A 267 -16.62 12.31 23.61
C ILE A 267 -17.35 11.18 22.86
N GLN A 268 -18.60 10.92 23.24
CA GLN A 268 -19.47 9.88 22.68
C GLN A 268 -20.04 10.29 21.30
N LEU A 269 -19.17 10.50 20.31
CA LEU A 269 -19.63 10.58 18.92
C LEU A 269 -19.96 9.17 18.41
N PRO A 270 -20.96 9.03 17.52
CA PRO A 270 -21.21 7.79 16.79
C PRO A 270 -19.93 7.23 16.15
N SER A 271 -19.75 5.91 16.23
CA SER A 271 -18.55 5.22 15.75
C SER A 271 -18.29 5.46 14.25
N GLU A 272 -19.35 5.69 13.49
CA GLU A 272 -19.37 5.98 12.07
C GLU A 272 -18.65 7.30 11.75
N LEU A 273 -18.82 8.33 12.61
CA LEU A 273 -18.12 9.61 12.45
C LEU A 273 -16.63 9.44 12.69
N TYR A 274 -16.25 8.63 13.68
CA TYR A 274 -14.84 8.33 13.93
C TYR A 274 -14.21 7.59 12.75
N GLN A 275 -14.88 6.57 12.22
CA GLN A 275 -14.40 5.81 11.06
C GLN A 275 -14.30 6.65 9.79
N THR A 276 -15.05 7.75 9.69
CA THR A 276 -15.00 8.66 8.53
C THR A 276 -13.77 9.58 8.55
N PHE A 277 -13.19 9.90 9.71
CA PHE A 277 -12.07 10.85 9.83
C PHE A 277 -10.86 10.55 8.93
N PRO A 278 -10.33 9.31 8.87
CA PRO A 278 -9.17 9.00 8.02
C PRO A 278 -9.45 9.28 6.54
N TYR A 279 -10.66 8.97 6.08
CA TYR A 279 -11.09 9.19 4.69
C TYR A 279 -11.34 10.67 4.40
N ALA A 280 -12.00 11.40 5.32
CA ALA A 280 -12.26 12.83 5.14
C ALA A 280 -10.96 13.65 5.09
N ILE A 281 -10.00 13.35 5.98
CA ILE A 281 -8.72 14.07 6.03
C ILE A 281 -7.86 13.73 4.81
N THR A 282 -7.83 12.47 4.35
CA THR A 282 -7.09 12.13 3.12
C THR A 282 -7.65 12.87 1.90
N LEU A 283 -8.98 12.99 1.78
CA LEU A 283 -9.61 13.82 0.74
C LEU A 283 -9.19 15.29 0.83
N ILE A 284 -9.18 15.88 2.04
CA ILE A 284 -8.74 17.28 2.24
C ILE A 284 -7.28 17.44 1.80
N VAL A 285 -6.38 16.55 2.24
CA VAL A 285 -4.96 16.60 1.88
C VAL A 285 -4.78 16.46 0.37
N LEU A 286 -5.52 15.56 -0.28
CA LEU A 286 -5.49 15.38 -1.73
C LEU A 286 -5.95 16.64 -2.47
N VAL A 287 -7.02 17.29 -2.02
CA VAL A 287 -7.52 18.54 -2.61
C VAL A 287 -6.50 19.68 -2.46
N LEU A 288 -5.87 19.81 -1.30
CA LEU A 288 -4.87 20.86 -1.06
C LEU A 288 -3.60 20.63 -1.88
N THR A 289 -3.10 19.40 -1.92
CA THR A 289 -1.89 19.04 -2.67
C THR A 289 -2.08 19.11 -4.18
N SER A 290 -3.23 18.66 -4.69
CA SER A 290 -3.59 18.76 -6.12
C SER A 290 -3.72 20.21 -6.58
N ARG A 291 -4.35 21.09 -5.78
CA ARG A 291 -4.41 22.53 -6.05
C ARG A 291 -3.02 23.16 -6.09
N ALA A 292 -2.12 22.77 -5.18
CA ALA A 292 -0.74 23.26 -5.20
C ALA A 292 0.04 22.78 -6.44
N ALA A 293 -0.18 21.54 -6.87
CA ALA A 293 0.41 21.01 -8.11
C ALA A 293 -0.11 21.74 -9.35
N LEU A 294 -1.42 21.98 -9.44
CA LEU A 294 -2.06 22.70 -10.54
C LEU A 294 -1.54 24.15 -10.65
N ARG A 295 -1.44 24.87 -9.52
CA ARG A 295 -0.89 26.23 -9.48
C ARG A 295 0.56 26.28 -9.98
N ARG A 296 1.39 25.29 -9.64
CA ARG A 296 2.79 25.20 -10.11
C ARG A 296 2.88 24.93 -11.62
N HIS A 297 1.96 24.13 -12.18
CA HIS A 297 1.90 23.89 -13.62
C HIS A 297 1.46 25.13 -14.39
N LEU A 298 0.42 25.83 -13.93
CA LEU A 298 -0.05 27.07 -14.54
C LEU A 298 1.02 28.19 -14.48
N GLY A 299 1.72 28.34 -13.36
CA GLY A 299 2.81 29.32 -13.23
C GLY A 299 4.02 29.07 -14.15
N ARG A 300 4.25 27.82 -14.58
CA ARG A 300 5.31 27.46 -15.53
C ARG A 300 4.93 27.76 -16.98
N HIS A 301 3.64 27.66 -17.33
CA HIS A 301 3.16 28.04 -18.66
C HIS A 301 3.18 29.57 -18.86
N LEU A 302 2.79 30.34 -17.85
CA LEU A 302 2.83 31.82 -17.91
C LEU A 302 4.27 32.39 -18.00
N ARG A 303 5.29 31.67 -17.51
CA ARG A 303 6.70 32.07 -17.64
C ARG A 303 7.33 31.68 -18.99
N ARG A 304 6.75 30.74 -19.74
CA ARG A 304 7.27 30.30 -21.04
C ARG A 304 6.67 31.08 -22.22
N ASP A 305 5.52 31.71 -22.04
CA ASP A 305 4.90 32.58 -23.05
C ASP A 305 4.49 33.94 -22.44
N PRO A 306 5.41 34.91 -22.30
CA PRO A 306 5.05 36.27 -21.89
C PRO A 306 4.18 37.00 -22.95
N GLY A 307 4.24 36.56 -24.21
CA GLY A 307 3.70 37.31 -25.36
C GLY A 307 2.21 37.13 -25.67
N ARG A 308 1.47 36.26 -24.95
CA ARG A 308 0.03 36.05 -25.21
C ARG A 308 -0.90 36.89 -24.34
N ALA A 309 -0.38 37.60 -23.34
CA ALA A 309 -1.20 38.38 -22.42
C ALA A 309 -1.53 39.81 -22.91
N SER A 310 -0.89 40.33 -23.97
CA SER A 310 -0.99 41.75 -24.35
C SER A 310 -1.57 42.05 -25.74
N GLY A 311 -2.26 41.11 -26.40
CA GLY A 311 -2.60 41.32 -27.81
C GLY A 311 -3.83 40.59 -28.32
N ARG A 312 -5.02 41.00 -27.84
CA ARG A 312 -6.27 40.85 -28.61
C ARG A 312 -7.17 42.05 -28.36
N THR A 313 -6.90 43.14 -29.10
CA THR A 313 -7.96 44.07 -29.50
C THR A 313 -8.89 43.29 -30.45
N LEU A 314 -10.15 43.15 -30.04
CA LEU A 314 -11.23 42.59 -30.86
C LEU A 314 -11.49 43.55 -32.05
N PRO A 315 -11.54 43.10 -33.30
CA PRO A 315 -12.15 43.89 -34.36
C PRO A 315 -13.67 43.90 -34.19
N ALA A 316 -14.25 45.06 -34.49
CA ALA A 316 -15.66 45.43 -34.36
C ALA A 316 -16.63 44.56 -35.17
#